data_AF-A0A2V4A1J2-F1
#
_entry.id   AF-A0A2V4A1J2-F1
#
_cell.length_a   1.000
_cell.length_b   1.000
_cell.length_c   1.000
_cell.angle_alpha   90.00
_cell.angle_beta   90.00
_cell.angle_gamma   90.00
#
_symmetry.space_group_name_H-M   'P 1'
#
loop_
_entity.id
_entity.type
_entity.pdbx_description
1 polymer ?
#
loop_
_entity_poly.entity_id
_entity_poly.type
_entity_poly.pdbx_seq_one_letter_code
_entity_poly.pdbx_strand_id
1 'polypeptide(L)'
;MRKKKRIENNRGKKKLKKQLSIKDRAKIALILIGIFSPLFVYIYFKTQERNELLRNDSFETIAFIEKLKRNSRKGTTTSEDVIYFNFQYNDTIHHEIYSTMTGTISDKKMKIGDAYNLTVVKSNTSIFKLNLESKIDTIYSNSNVKCHKFKSERHKQNLKDNALQQKLKLKGGDAQLDNKTKF
;
A
#
# COMPACT_ATOMS: atom_id res chain seq x y z
N MET A 1 4.27 -0.38 78.07
CA MET A 1 2.88 -0.39 77.54
C MET A 1 2.87 0.13 76.11
N ARG A 2 2.64 -0.74 75.10
CA ARG A 2 2.63 -0.38 73.67
C ARG A 2 1.23 0.03 73.23
N LYS A 3 1.09 1.25 72.69
CA LYS A 3 -0.15 1.79 72.09
C LYS A 3 -0.51 0.98 70.83
N LYS A 4 -1.66 0.30 70.83
CA LYS A 4 -2.25 -0.33 69.63
C LYS A 4 -2.78 0.78 68.71
N LYS A 5 -2.11 1.02 67.58
CA LYS A 5 -2.65 1.80 66.46
C LYS A 5 -3.80 1.00 65.82
N ARG A 6 -5.00 1.57 65.86
CA ARG A 6 -6.18 1.10 65.12
C ARG A 6 -5.93 1.40 63.63
N ILE A 7 -5.80 0.36 62.81
CA ILE A 7 -5.75 0.49 61.36
C ILE A 7 -7.21 0.54 60.89
N GLU A 8 -7.69 1.73 60.55
CA GLU A 8 -8.98 1.90 59.86
C GLU A 8 -8.83 1.44 58.40
N ASN A 9 -9.49 0.33 58.08
CA ASN A 9 -9.60 -0.18 56.71
C ASN A 9 -10.58 0.69 55.91
N ASN A 10 -10.06 1.62 55.11
CA ASN A 10 -10.80 2.27 54.02
C ASN A 10 -11.10 1.26 52.90
N ARG A 11 -12.14 0.45 53.07
CA ARG A 11 -12.70 -0.37 51.98
C ARG A 11 -13.47 0.56 51.04
N GLY A 12 -12.84 0.92 49.92
CA GLY A 12 -13.46 1.61 48.81
C GLY A 12 -14.76 0.93 48.37
N LYS A 13 -15.84 1.71 48.32
CA LYS A 13 -17.15 1.30 47.81
C LYS A 13 -17.01 0.84 46.35
N LYS A 14 -16.98 -0.47 46.10
CA LYS A 14 -17.18 -1.04 44.75
C LYS A 14 -18.59 -0.67 44.29
N LYS A 15 -18.71 0.20 43.28
CA LYS A 15 -19.99 0.48 42.60
C LYS A 15 -20.51 -0.83 41.99
N LEU A 16 -21.64 -1.31 42.49
CA LEU A 16 -22.36 -2.47 41.95
C LEU A 16 -22.75 -2.15 40.50
N LYS A 17 -22.24 -2.90 39.52
CA LYS A 17 -22.69 -2.77 38.12
C LYS A 17 -24.17 -3.16 38.07
N LYS A 18 -25.04 -2.19 37.80
CA LYS A 18 -26.49 -2.41 37.64
C LYS A 18 -26.69 -3.44 36.52
N GLN A 19 -27.21 -4.62 36.82
CA GLN A 19 -27.45 -5.65 35.81
C GLN A 19 -28.58 -5.18 34.90
N LEU A 20 -28.27 -4.95 33.61
CA LEU A 20 -29.25 -4.59 32.59
C LEU A 20 -30.30 -5.69 32.45
N SER A 21 -31.57 -5.30 32.47
CA SER A 21 -32.73 -6.19 32.24
C SER A 21 -32.65 -6.81 30.85
N ILE A 22 -33.17 -8.04 30.69
CA ILE A 22 -33.20 -8.77 29.42
C ILE A 22 -33.85 -7.92 28.31
N LYS A 23 -34.92 -7.17 28.65
CA LYS A 23 -35.64 -6.30 27.72
C LYS A 23 -34.77 -5.14 27.22
N ASP A 24 -33.92 -4.58 28.08
CA ASP A 24 -33.02 -3.49 27.71
C ASP A 24 -31.86 -4.00 26.85
N ARG A 25 -31.35 -5.21 27.14
CA ARG A 25 -30.34 -5.87 26.28
C ARG A 25 -30.89 -6.15 24.88
N ALA A 26 -32.13 -6.62 24.78
CA ALA A 26 -32.78 -6.88 23.50
C ALA A 26 -32.96 -5.59 22.67
N LYS A 27 -33.39 -4.49 23.29
CA LYS A 27 -33.50 -3.17 22.63
C LYS A 27 -32.15 -2.68 22.12
N ILE A 28 -31.10 -2.78 22.93
CA ILE A 28 -29.74 -2.38 22.54
C ILE A 28 -29.24 -3.25 21.36
N ALA A 29 -29.46 -4.57 21.40
CA ALA A 29 -29.06 -5.46 20.31
C ALA A 29 -29.76 -5.11 18.99
N LEU A 30 -31.06 -4.79 19.03
CA LEU A 30 -31.84 -4.40 17.85
C LEU A 30 -31.33 -3.09 17.23
N ILE A 31 -30.98 -2.10 18.08
CA ILE A 31 -30.36 -0.84 17.62
C ILE A 31 -28.99 -1.11 16.98
N LEU A 32 -28.15 -1.95 17.59
CA LEU A 32 -26.84 -2.29 17.03
C LEU A 32 -26.98 -3.00 15.68
N ILE A 33 -27.91 -3.97 15.55
CA ILE A 33 -28.17 -4.63 14.27
C ILE A 33 -28.64 -3.62 13.22
N GLY A 34 -29.56 -2.71 13.57
CA GLY A 34 -30.06 -1.69 12.65
C GLY A 34 -28.97 -0.73 12.15
N ILE A 35 -27.96 -0.42 12.98
CA ILE A 35 -26.85 0.47 12.61
C ILE A 35 -25.76 -0.28 11.83
N PHE A 36 -25.37 -1.47 12.28
CA PHE A 36 -24.26 -2.21 11.66
C PHE A 36 -24.66 -3.00 10.41
N SER A 37 -25.93 -3.40 10.27
CA SER A 37 -26.40 -4.17 9.11
C SER A 37 -26.25 -3.41 7.78
N PRO A 38 -26.69 -2.14 7.66
CA PRO A 38 -26.49 -1.39 6.41
C PRO A 38 -25.02 -1.22 6.04
N LEU A 39 -24.15 -0.98 7.03
CA LEU A 39 -22.71 -0.86 6.82
C LEU A 39 -22.10 -2.17 6.30
N PHE A 40 -22.50 -3.30 6.89
CA PHE A 40 -22.06 -4.62 6.45
C PHE A 40 -22.50 -4.93 5.02
N VAL A 41 -23.76 -4.63 4.68
CA VAL A 41 -24.31 -4.81 3.34
C VAL A 41 -23.55 -3.96 2.31
N TYR A 42 -23.26 -2.69 2.64
CA TYR A 42 -22.48 -1.80 1.78
C TYR A 42 -21.05 -2.35 1.51
N ILE A 43 -20.34 -2.77 2.55
CA ILE A 43 -18.99 -3.35 2.43
C ILE A 43 -19.04 -4.64 1.59
N TYR A 44 -20.06 -5.48 1.80
CA TYR A 44 -20.26 -6.71 1.05
C TYR A 44 -20.43 -6.43 -0.46
N PHE A 45 -21.37 -5.54 -0.83
CA PHE A 45 -21.59 -5.21 -2.24
C PHE A 45 -20.37 -4.59 -2.90
N LYS A 46 -19.67 -3.67 -2.22
CA LYS A 46 -18.41 -3.07 -2.74
C LYS A 46 -17.33 -4.12 -2.97
N THR A 47 -17.25 -5.13 -2.10
CA THR A 47 -16.30 -6.23 -2.25
C THR A 47 -16.67 -7.13 -3.42
N GLN A 48 -17.97 -7.38 -3.63
CA GLN A 48 -18.45 -8.14 -4.79
C GLN A 48 -18.17 -7.44 -6.11
N GLU A 49 -18.50 -6.15 -6.21
CA GLU A 49 -18.22 -5.32 -7.39
C GLU A 49 -16.73 -5.35 -7.75
N ARG A 50 -15.86 -5.17 -6.75
CA ARG A 50 -14.41 -5.27 -6.92
C ARG A 50 -13.97 -6.64 -7.44
N ASN A 51 -14.53 -7.72 -6.89
CA ASN A 51 -14.18 -9.08 -7.28
C ASN A 51 -14.70 -9.42 -8.69
N GLU A 52 -15.85 -8.88 -9.07
CA GLU A 52 -16.43 -9.02 -10.40
C GLU A 52 -15.56 -8.33 -11.44
N LEU A 53 -15.14 -7.09 -11.19
CA LEU A 53 -14.20 -6.36 -12.04
C LEU A 53 -12.88 -7.13 -12.23
N LEU A 54 -12.34 -7.71 -11.15
CA LEU A 54 -11.12 -8.52 -11.22
C LEU A 54 -11.28 -9.82 -12.01
N ARG A 55 -12.51 -10.33 -12.18
CA ARG A 55 -12.78 -11.55 -12.95
C ARG A 55 -13.07 -11.27 -14.42
N ASN A 56 -13.79 -10.18 -14.70
CA ASN A 56 -14.37 -9.93 -16.03
C ASN A 56 -13.63 -8.84 -16.82
N ASP A 57 -13.01 -7.86 -16.13
CA ASP A 57 -12.33 -6.72 -16.76
C ASP A 57 -10.88 -6.58 -16.28
N SER A 58 -10.14 -7.69 -16.28
CA SER A 58 -8.77 -7.69 -15.79
C SER A 58 -7.75 -8.17 -16.82
N PHE A 59 -6.49 -7.89 -16.53
CA PHE A 59 -5.33 -8.44 -17.22
C PHE A 59 -4.28 -8.88 -16.20
N GLU A 60 -3.45 -9.83 -16.61
CA GLU A 60 -2.31 -10.31 -15.83
C GLU A 60 -1.05 -9.56 -16.24
N THR A 61 -0.24 -9.22 -15.25
CA THR A 61 1.06 -8.56 -15.41
C THR A 61 1.97 -8.93 -14.25
N ILE A 62 3.18 -8.39 -14.25
CA ILE A 62 4.20 -8.64 -13.24
C ILE A 62 4.35 -7.40 -12.36
N ALA A 63 4.23 -7.60 -11.05
CA ALA A 63 4.59 -6.62 -10.05
C ALA A 63 6.06 -6.77 -9.65
N PHE A 64 6.85 -5.71 -9.78
CA PHE A 64 8.21 -5.65 -9.26
C PHE A 64 8.25 -4.90 -7.95
N ILE A 65 8.79 -5.53 -6.90
CA ILE A 65 8.91 -4.92 -5.58
C ILE A 65 9.97 -3.83 -5.61
N GLU A 66 9.56 -2.59 -5.35
CA GLU A 66 10.49 -1.47 -5.32
C GLU A 66 10.94 -1.09 -3.92
N LYS A 67 10.06 -1.28 -2.93
CA LYS A 67 10.34 -0.93 -1.54
C LYS A 67 9.46 -1.78 -0.61
N LEU A 68 10.04 -2.13 0.52
CA LEU A 68 9.38 -2.88 1.59
C LEU A 68 9.46 -2.08 2.88
N LYS A 69 8.34 -1.95 3.59
CA LYS A 69 8.28 -1.32 4.90
C LYS A 69 7.60 -2.26 5.88
N ARG A 70 8.41 -2.92 6.70
CA ARG A 70 7.94 -3.84 7.74
C ARG A 70 7.40 -3.07 8.94
N ASN A 71 6.42 -3.64 9.64
CA ASN A 71 5.89 -3.10 10.90
C ASN A 71 5.51 -1.61 10.84
N SER A 72 4.97 -1.16 9.70
CA SER A 72 4.49 0.21 9.55
C SER A 72 3.29 0.42 10.47
N ARG A 73 3.33 1.44 11.32
CA ARG A 73 2.20 1.78 12.18
C ARG A 73 1.00 2.22 11.33
N LYS A 74 -0.12 1.56 11.53
CA LYS A 74 -1.45 1.90 11.03
C LYS A 74 -2.28 2.42 12.20
N GLY A 75 -1.94 3.60 12.71
CA GLY A 75 -2.57 4.18 13.91
C GLY A 75 -1.82 3.86 15.21
N THR A 76 -2.55 3.82 16.32
CA THR A 76 -1.96 3.78 17.68
C THR A 76 -1.48 2.39 18.08
N THR A 77 -2.26 1.35 17.78
CA THR A 77 -2.03 -0.02 18.27
C THR A 77 -1.74 -1.03 17.18
N THR A 78 -2.13 -0.76 15.94
CA THR A 78 -2.00 -1.71 14.83
C THR A 78 -0.77 -1.41 13.98
N SER A 79 -0.03 -2.46 13.62
CA SER A 79 1.02 -2.42 12.59
C SER A 79 0.62 -3.27 11.39
N GLU A 80 1.12 -2.89 10.23
CA GLU A 80 0.99 -3.62 8.98
C GLU A 80 2.31 -3.63 8.21
N ASP A 81 2.47 -4.63 7.36
CA ASP A 81 3.56 -4.66 6.39
C ASP A 81 3.10 -3.95 5.12
N VAL A 82 3.92 -3.05 4.59
CA VAL A 82 3.60 -2.26 3.40
C VAL A 82 4.58 -2.58 2.28
N ILE A 83 4.03 -3.00 1.15
CA ILE A 83 4.75 -3.40 -0.05
C ILE A 83 4.50 -2.35 -1.12
N TYR A 84 5.57 -1.74 -1.62
CA TYR A 84 5.54 -0.81 -2.74
C TYR A 84 6.04 -1.55 -3.96
N PHE A 85 5.24 -1.56 -5.02
CA PHE A 85 5.59 -2.25 -6.24
C PHE A 85 5.23 -1.39 -7.45
N ASN A 86 5.83 -1.74 -8.59
CA ASN A 86 5.45 -1.19 -9.87
C ASN A 86 5.05 -2.29 -10.85
N PHE A 87 4.33 -1.91 -11.90
CA PHE A 87 4.04 -2.77 -13.05
C PHE A 87 3.89 -1.91 -14.29
N GLN A 88 4.03 -2.52 -15.46
CA GLN A 88 3.86 -1.85 -16.75
C GLN A 88 2.51 -2.18 -17.36
N TYR A 89 1.85 -1.15 -17.90
CA TYR A 89 0.64 -1.27 -18.71
C TYR A 89 0.58 -0.10 -19.71
N ASN A 90 0.29 -0.38 -20.99
CA ASN A 90 0.23 0.62 -22.07
C ASN A 90 1.42 1.61 -22.06
N ASP A 91 2.65 1.09 -22.05
CA ASP A 91 3.91 1.84 -22.00
C ASP A 91 4.09 2.79 -20.80
N THR A 92 3.22 2.67 -19.80
CA THR A 92 3.26 3.45 -18.56
C THR A 92 3.63 2.54 -17.39
N ILE A 93 4.49 3.06 -16.51
CA ILE A 93 4.83 2.40 -15.24
C ILE A 93 3.89 2.93 -14.16
N HIS A 94 3.10 2.03 -13.59
CA HIS A 94 2.20 2.30 -12.48
C HIS A 94 2.89 1.93 -11.17
N HIS A 95 2.78 2.80 -10.17
CA HIS A 95 3.30 2.56 -8.83
C HIS A 95 2.14 2.42 -7.85
N GLU A 96 2.10 1.31 -7.14
CA GLU A 96 1.00 0.98 -6.23
C GLU A 96 1.51 0.52 -4.87
N ILE A 97 0.62 0.58 -3.88
CA ILE A 97 0.91 0.24 -2.48
C ILE A 97 -0.03 -0.88 -2.05
N TYR A 98 0.54 -1.95 -1.51
CA TYR A 98 -0.20 -3.06 -0.94
C TYR A 98 0.12 -3.21 0.55
N SER A 99 -0.90 -2.99 1.38
CA SER A 99 -0.82 -3.25 2.82
C SER A 99 -1.28 -4.67 3.12
N THR A 100 -0.50 -5.39 3.92
CA THR A 100 -0.76 -6.78 4.33
C THR A 100 -0.53 -6.96 5.83
N MET A 101 -0.89 -8.14 6.35
CA MET A 101 -0.66 -8.47 7.75
C MET A 101 0.82 -8.35 8.12
N THR A 102 1.08 -7.84 9.33
CA THR A 102 2.42 -7.83 9.92
C THR A 102 3.03 -9.23 9.86
N GLY A 103 4.29 -9.33 9.41
CA GLY A 103 5.02 -10.60 9.31
C GLY A 103 5.07 -11.16 7.89
N THR A 104 4.13 -10.80 7.02
CA THR A 104 4.06 -11.31 5.63
C THR A 104 5.38 -11.13 4.88
N ILE A 105 6.02 -9.97 4.99
CA ILE A 105 7.29 -9.68 4.30
C ILE A 105 8.41 -10.61 4.80
N SER A 106 8.40 -10.91 6.11
CA SER A 106 9.39 -11.78 6.74
C SER A 106 9.15 -13.24 6.37
N ASP A 107 7.90 -13.70 6.49
CA ASP A 107 7.50 -15.09 6.26
C ASP A 107 7.73 -15.51 4.80
N LYS A 108 7.40 -14.63 3.86
CA LYS A 108 7.63 -14.83 2.43
C LYS A 108 9.07 -14.51 1.99
N LYS A 109 9.94 -14.08 2.92
CA LYS A 109 11.34 -13.69 2.68
C LYS A 109 11.49 -12.71 1.49
N MET A 110 10.55 -11.77 1.38
CA MET A 110 10.50 -10.85 0.24
C MET A 110 11.71 -9.92 0.22
N LYS A 111 12.21 -9.64 -0.98
CA LYS A 111 13.30 -8.70 -1.23
C LYS A 111 12.89 -7.64 -2.25
N ILE A 112 13.59 -6.51 -2.22
CA ILE A 112 13.49 -5.50 -3.27
C ILE A 112 14.00 -6.13 -4.57
N GLY A 113 13.30 -5.89 -5.68
CA GLY A 113 13.56 -6.50 -6.98
C GLY A 113 12.84 -7.82 -7.21
N ASP A 114 12.21 -8.40 -6.19
CA ASP A 114 11.40 -9.61 -6.39
C ASP A 114 10.22 -9.32 -7.33
N ALA A 115 9.86 -10.32 -8.13
CA ALA A 115 8.73 -10.27 -9.05
C ALA A 115 7.59 -11.18 -8.58
N TYR A 116 6.36 -10.71 -8.71
CA TYR A 116 5.14 -11.43 -8.32
C TYR A 116 4.06 -11.26 -9.38
N ASN A 117 3.19 -12.28 -9.51
CA ASN A 117 2.03 -12.19 -10.38
C ASN A 117 1.05 -11.14 -9.85
N LEU A 118 0.54 -10.31 -10.77
CA LEU A 118 -0.40 -9.24 -10.48
C LEU A 118 -1.57 -9.31 -11.47
N THR A 119 -2.79 -9.33 -10.94
CA THR A 119 -4.00 -9.12 -11.74
C THR A 119 -4.49 -7.70 -11.52
N VAL A 120 -4.72 -6.94 -12.59
CA VAL A 120 -5.12 -5.53 -12.52
C VAL A 120 -6.38 -5.33 -13.36
N VAL A 121 -7.32 -4.50 -12.87
CA VAL A 121 -8.52 -4.13 -13.63
C VAL A 121 -8.15 -3.13 -14.73
N LYS A 122 -8.59 -3.36 -15.97
CA LYS A 122 -8.25 -2.53 -17.13
C LYS A 122 -8.84 -1.12 -17.00
N SER A 123 -10.09 -1.03 -16.58
CA SER A 123 -10.79 0.25 -16.37
C SER A 123 -10.25 1.05 -15.17
N ASN A 124 -9.58 0.41 -14.21
CA ASN A 124 -9.04 1.08 -13.03
C ASN A 124 -7.82 0.35 -12.46
N THR A 125 -6.63 0.91 -12.74
CA THR A 125 -5.35 0.30 -12.35
C THR A 125 -5.10 0.25 -10.83
N SER A 126 -5.87 0.99 -10.04
CA SER A 126 -5.78 0.94 -8.56
C SER A 126 -6.57 -0.22 -7.97
N ILE A 127 -7.37 -0.93 -8.78
CA ILE A 127 -8.00 -2.19 -8.38
C ILE A 127 -7.13 -3.34 -8.89
N PHE A 128 -6.42 -3.98 -7.97
CA PHE A 128 -5.52 -5.07 -8.28
C PHE A 128 -5.55 -6.18 -7.24
N LYS A 129 -5.07 -7.36 -7.62
CA LYS A 129 -4.81 -8.52 -6.76
C LYS A 129 -3.36 -8.96 -6.95
N LEU A 130 -2.54 -8.76 -5.92
CA LEU A 130 -1.14 -9.18 -5.89
C LEU A 130 -1.04 -10.59 -5.30
N ASN A 131 -0.48 -11.54 -6.06
CA ASN A 131 -0.28 -12.91 -5.59
C ASN A 131 1.11 -13.06 -4.95
N LEU A 132 1.15 -13.07 -3.61
CA LEU A 132 2.38 -13.23 -2.82
C LEU A 132 2.80 -14.69 -2.61
N GLU A 133 2.03 -15.67 -3.11
CA GLU A 133 2.37 -17.09 -2.99
C GLU A 133 3.27 -17.55 -4.13
N SER A 134 3.01 -17.04 -5.34
CA SER A 134 3.80 -17.33 -6.54
C SER A 134 4.86 -16.26 -6.74
N LYS A 135 6.02 -16.42 -6.09
CA LYS A 135 7.21 -15.65 -6.45
C LYS A 135 7.66 -16.08 -7.85
N ILE A 136 7.85 -15.13 -8.75
CA ILE A 136 8.39 -15.39 -10.07
C ILE A 136 9.91 -15.34 -9.95
N ASP A 137 10.57 -16.42 -10.37
CA ASP A 137 12.02 -16.54 -10.35
C ASP A 137 12.58 -15.80 -11.57
N THR A 138 12.55 -14.46 -11.53
CA THR A 138 13.10 -13.63 -12.61
C THR A 138 14.36 -12.95 -12.12
N ILE A 139 15.50 -13.40 -12.65
CA ILE A 139 16.77 -12.66 -12.62
C ILE A 139 16.54 -11.41 -13.47
N TYR A 140 16.02 -10.34 -12.88
CA TYR A 140 15.86 -9.06 -13.55
C TYR A 140 16.92 -8.08 -13.01
N SER A 141 18.11 -8.11 -13.62
CA SER A 141 19.14 -7.09 -13.43
C SER A 141 18.73 -5.84 -14.21
N ASN A 142 18.02 -4.93 -13.54
CA ASN A 142 17.64 -3.67 -14.16
C ASN A 142 18.77 -2.63 -13.99
N SER A 143 19.89 -2.83 -14.69
CA SER A 143 21.00 -1.85 -14.73
C SER A 143 20.73 -0.66 -15.65
N ASN A 144 19.72 -0.73 -16.52
CA ASN A 144 19.52 0.25 -17.60
C ASN A 144 18.20 1.03 -17.57
N VAL A 145 17.21 0.68 -16.74
CA VAL A 145 16.02 1.53 -16.60
C VAL A 145 16.26 2.54 -15.49
N LYS A 146 16.39 3.81 -15.87
CA LYS A 146 16.39 4.92 -14.92
C LYS A 146 15.09 4.84 -14.11
N CYS A 147 15.21 4.52 -12.82
CA CYS A 147 14.13 4.69 -11.84
C CYS A 147 13.73 6.16 -11.80
N HIS A 148 12.71 6.56 -12.56
CA HIS A 148 12.07 7.86 -12.37
C HIS A 148 11.04 7.70 -11.26
N LYS A 149 11.27 8.39 -10.14
CA LYS A 149 10.43 8.24 -8.97
C LYS A 149 10.10 9.61 -8.35
N PHE A 150 8.80 9.77 -8.11
CA PHE A 150 8.12 10.65 -7.14
C PHE A 150 7.47 11.96 -7.60
N LYS A 151 6.16 12.05 -7.32
CA LYS A 151 5.25 13.20 -7.41
C LYS A 151 5.62 14.31 -6.40
N SER A 152 6.75 14.98 -6.55
CA SER A 152 7.01 16.25 -5.84
C SER A 152 7.24 17.39 -6.84
N GLU A 153 6.70 18.58 -6.57
CA GLU A 153 6.84 19.75 -7.46
C GLU A 153 8.31 20.11 -7.73
N ARG A 154 9.18 19.94 -6.73
CA ARG A 154 10.64 20.13 -6.86
C ARG A 154 11.28 19.18 -7.87
N HIS A 155 10.74 17.98 -8.04
CA HIS A 155 11.21 17.00 -9.02
C HIS A 155 10.75 17.35 -10.45
N LYS A 156 9.54 17.91 -10.62
CA LYS A 156 9.07 18.42 -11.92
C LYS A 156 9.99 19.54 -12.43
N GLN A 157 10.48 20.41 -11.55
CA GLN A 157 11.46 21.44 -11.91
C GLN A 157 12.79 20.85 -12.37
N ASN A 158 13.36 19.91 -11.62
CA ASN A 158 14.62 19.24 -12.02
C ASN A 158 14.51 18.47 -13.34
N LEU A 159 13.32 17.95 -13.69
CA LEU A 159 13.09 17.31 -15.00
C LEU A 159 13.01 18.33 -16.14
N LYS A 160 12.35 19.48 -15.90
CA LYS A 160 12.31 20.58 -16.88
C LYS A 160 13.71 21.14 -17.16
N ASP A 161 14.52 21.32 -16.13
CA ASP A 161 15.87 21.86 -16.26
C ASP A 161 16.81 20.91 -17.03
N ASN A 162 16.68 19.60 -16.78
CA ASN A 162 17.45 18.59 -17.53
C ASN A 162 17.00 18.46 -19.01
N ALA A 163 15.70 18.60 -19.29
CA ALA A 163 15.19 18.59 -20.67
C ALA A 163 15.65 19.83 -21.45
N LEU A 164 15.76 20.99 -20.79
CA LEU A 164 16.30 22.22 -21.38
C LEU A 164 17.79 22.08 -21.75
N GLN A 165 18.59 21.50 -20.85
CA GLN A 165 20.02 21.27 -21.10
C GLN A 165 20.28 20.29 -22.25
N GLN A 166 19.44 19.26 -22.42
CA GLN A 166 19.56 18.34 -23.56
C GLN A 166 19.17 19.02 -24.89
N LYS A 167 18.14 19.86 -24.90
CA LYS A 167 17.78 20.66 -26.09
C LYS A 167 18.88 21.66 -26.49
N LEU A 168 19.57 22.24 -25.51
CA LEU A 168 20.69 23.15 -25.76
C LEU A 168 21.93 22.42 -26.31
N LYS A 169 22.21 21.19 -25.85
CA LYS A 169 23.29 20.35 -26.40
C LYS A 169 23.01 19.90 -27.83
N LEU A 170 21.76 19.56 -28.16
CA LEU A 170 21.37 19.17 -29.52
C LEU A 170 21.45 20.36 -30.50
N LYS A 171 21.13 21.58 -30.07
CA LYS A 171 21.28 22.79 -30.89
C LYS A 171 22.74 23.25 -31.09
N GLY A 172 23.69 22.72 -30.33
CA GLY A 172 25.12 23.02 -30.47
C GLY A 172 25.93 22.00 -31.26
N GLY A 173 25.30 20.90 -31.72
CA GLY A 173 25.97 19.76 -32.36
C GLY A 173 26.04 19.78 -33.89
N ASP A 174 25.34 20.70 -34.56
CA ASP A 174 25.23 20.72 -36.03
C ASP A 174 26.37 21.50 -36.73
N ALA A 175 27.45 21.83 -36.04
CA ALA A 175 28.59 22.55 -36.61
C ALA A 175 29.89 21.77 -36.41
N GLN A 176 30.12 20.77 -37.26
CA GLN A 176 31.41 20.47 -37.93
C GLN A 176 31.47 19.00 -38.35
N LEU A 177 31.35 18.75 -39.65
CA LEU A 177 32.01 17.66 -40.35
C LEU A 177 31.88 17.89 -41.86
N ASP A 178 32.76 18.72 -42.40
CA ASP A 178 33.31 18.43 -43.73
C ASP A 178 34.63 19.20 -43.95
N ASN A 179 35.73 18.46 -44.02
CA ASN A 179 36.93 18.79 -44.81
C ASN A 179 38.05 17.81 -44.44
N LYS A 180 38.11 16.67 -45.13
CA LYS A 180 39.36 15.93 -45.33
C LYS A 180 39.22 14.90 -46.44
N THR A 181 39.38 15.32 -47.70
CA THR A 181 40.14 14.55 -48.71
C THR A 181 40.42 15.41 -49.94
N LYS A 182 41.71 15.67 -50.22
CA LYS A 182 42.30 15.81 -51.55
C LYS A 182 43.82 15.85 -51.38
N PHE A 183 44.47 14.73 -51.73
CA PHE A 183 45.80 14.74 -52.33
C PHE A 183 45.61 14.94 -53.83
#